data_AF-A0A2N1PVM7-F1
#
_entry.id   AF-A0A2N1PVM7-F1
#
_cell.length_a   1.000
_cell.length_b   1.000
_cell.length_c   1.000
_cell.angle_alpha   90.00
_cell.angle_beta   90.00
_cell.angle_gamma   90.00
#
_symmetry.space_group_name_H-M   'P 1'
#
loop_
_entity.id
_entity.type
_entity.pdbx_description
1 polymer ?
#
loop_
_entity_poly.entity_id
_entity_poly.type
_entity_poly.pdbx_seq_one_letter_code
_entity_poly.pdbx_strand_id
1 'polypeptide(L)'
;MLNTLSVLTDYLPIVLYVLIFCIISYFVSIPIAKRNKKKLFILPGVLLAITAILAIFAFATNDWGALGYFILGALAFGGFIASLIASLILYF
;
A
#
# COMPACT_ATOMS: atom_id res chain seq x y z
N MET A 1 -20.94 -1.14 -25.45
CA MET A 1 -19.78 -2.03 -25.66
C MET A 1 -18.64 -1.44 -24.83
N LEU A 2 -18.21 -2.09 -23.75
CA LEU A 2 -16.97 -1.68 -23.08
C LEU A 2 -15.84 -1.85 -24.10
N ASN A 3 -15.17 -0.75 -24.44
CA ASN A 3 -14.04 -0.80 -25.33
C ASN A 3 -12.92 -1.51 -24.56
N THR A 4 -12.51 -2.71 -24.96
CA THR A 4 -11.48 -3.49 -24.25
C THR A 4 -10.20 -2.70 -24.01
N LEU A 5 -9.90 -1.74 -24.89
CA LEU A 5 -8.82 -0.79 -24.77
C LEU A 5 -8.97 0.16 -23.56
N SER A 6 -10.19 0.65 -23.27
CA SER A 6 -10.42 1.59 -22.16
C SER A 6 -10.28 0.88 -20.81
N VAL A 7 -10.79 -0.35 -20.71
CA VAL A 7 -10.61 -1.18 -19.50
C VAL A 7 -9.13 -1.44 -19.25
N LEU A 8 -8.35 -1.74 -20.29
CA LEU A 8 -6.93 -1.98 -20.10
C LEU A 8 -6.21 -0.72 -19.60
N THR A 9 -6.46 0.45 -20.21
CA THR A 9 -5.79 1.71 -19.79
C THR A 9 -6.16 2.17 -18.39
N ASP A 10 -7.40 1.94 -17.95
CA ASP A 10 -7.88 2.44 -16.66
C ASP A 10 -7.41 1.56 -15.49
N TYR A 11 -7.38 0.22 -15.68
CA TYR A 11 -7.10 -0.72 -14.60
C TYR A 11 -5.66 -1.24 -14.58
N LEU A 12 -4.95 -1.27 -15.72
CA LEU A 12 -3.57 -1.77 -15.78
C LEU A 12 -2.60 -1.02 -14.84
N PRO A 13 -2.65 0.32 -14.70
CA PRO A 13 -1.76 1.04 -13.79
C PRO A 13 -1.97 0.62 -12.32
N ILE A 14 -3.23 0.41 -11.92
CA ILE A 14 -3.60 0.00 -10.56
C ILE A 14 -3.08 -1.41 -10.28
N VAL A 15 -3.29 -2.33 -11.23
CA VAL A 15 -2.81 -3.72 -11.11
C VAL A 15 -1.28 -3.77 -11.04
N LEU A 16 -0.59 -3.03 -11.90
CA LEU A 16 0.87 -2.92 -11.88
C LEU A 16 1.38 -2.33 -10.58
N TYR A 17 0.73 -1.26 -10.08
CA TYR A 17 1.05 -0.67 -8.79
C TYR A 17 0.99 -1.70 -7.65
N VAL A 18 -0.11 -2.44 -7.54
CA VAL A 18 -0.28 -3.47 -6.50
C VAL A 18 0.77 -4.57 -6.64
N LEU A 19 1.03 -5.05 -7.86
CA LEU A 19 2.03 -6.10 -8.12
C LEU A 19 3.44 -5.66 -7.71
N ILE A 20 3.86 -4.48 -8.14
CA ILE A 20 5.19 -3.94 -7.81
C ILE A 20 5.33 -3.78 -6.29
N PHE A 21 4.30 -3.24 -5.64
CA PHE A 21 4.33 -3.04 -4.19
C PHE A 21 4.36 -4.36 -3.41
N CYS A 22 3.63 -5.38 -3.88
CA CYS A 22 3.68 -6.73 -3.32
C CYS A 22 5.07 -7.34 -3.44
N ILE A 23 5.69 -7.26 -4.62
CA ILE A 23 7.04 -7.78 -4.87
C ILE A 23 8.06 -7.10 -3.97
N ILE A 24 8.07 -5.76 -3.93
CA ILE A 24 8.99 -4.98 -3.09
C ILE A 24 8.79 -5.33 -1.62
N SER A 25 7.53 -5.33 -1.15
CA SER A 25 7.22 -5.62 0.25
C SER A 25 7.64 -7.03 0.64
N TYR A 26 7.48 -8.01 -0.25
CA TYR A 26 7.95 -9.37 -0.04
C TYR A 26 9.47 -9.43 0.14
N PHE A 27 10.24 -8.83 -0.78
CA PHE A 27 11.70 -8.82 -0.68
C PHE A 27 12.23 -8.08 0.55
N VAL A 28 11.59 -6.96 0.93
CA VAL A 28 11.93 -6.22 2.16
C VAL A 28 11.61 -7.03 3.41
N SER A 29 10.56 -7.86 3.37
CA SER A 29 10.13 -8.67 4.51
C SER A 29 10.96 -9.94 4.73
N ILE A 30 11.62 -10.49 3.70
CA ILE A 30 12.52 -11.66 3.81
C ILE A 30 13.63 -11.49 4.88
N PRO A 31 14.46 -10.42 4.87
CA PRO A 31 15.52 -10.25 5.87
C PRO A 31 14.96 -10.07 7.28
N ILE A 32 13.76 -9.51 7.41
CA ILE A 32 13.06 -9.34 8.69
C ILE A 32 12.60 -10.70 9.22
N ALA A 33 11.98 -11.52 8.36
CA ALA A 33 11.52 -12.87 8.69
C ALA A 33 12.65 -13.77 9.20
N LYS A 34 13.81 -13.70 8.55
CA LYS A 34 15.01 -14.49 8.91
C LYS A 34 15.57 -14.13 10.29
N ARG A 35 15.40 -12.89 10.76
CA ARG A 35 15.91 -12.44 12.06
C ARG A 35 14.91 -12.64 13.19
N ASN A 36 13.64 -12.26 12.97
CA ASN A 36 12.60 -12.40 13.99
C ASN A 36 11.21 -12.32 13.34
N LYS A 37 10.50 -13.46 13.32
CA LYS A 37 9.15 -13.58 12.75
C LYS A 37 8.15 -12.56 13.34
N LYS A 38 8.28 -12.18 14.61
CA LYS A 38 7.38 -11.19 15.24
C LYS A 38 7.55 -9.77 14.67
N LYS A 39 8.72 -9.46 14.09
CA LYS A 39 9.01 -8.14 13.50
C LYS A 39 8.45 -7.97 12.08
N LEU A 40 7.91 -9.03 11.48
CA LEU A 40 7.29 -8.98 10.15
C LEU A 40 6.13 -7.98 10.06
N PHE A 41 5.44 -7.71 11.17
CA PHE A 41 4.30 -6.79 11.20
C PHE A 41 4.69 -5.31 11.43
N ILE A 42 5.97 -4.99 11.57
CA ILE A 42 6.42 -3.60 11.72
C ILE A 42 6.17 -2.81 10.44
N LEU A 43 6.52 -3.37 9.27
CA LEU A 43 6.30 -2.71 7.97
C LEU A 43 4.82 -2.38 7.70
N PRO A 44 3.87 -3.34 7.82
CA PRO A 44 2.46 -3.01 7.64
C PRO A 44 1.96 -2.06 8.74
N GLY A 45 2.44 -2.18 9.98
CA GLY A 45 2.11 -1.24 11.06
C GLY A 45 2.51 0.21 10.75
N VAL A 46 3.72 0.42 10.22
CA VAL A 46 4.20 1.74 9.81
C VAL A 46 3.39 2.30 8.64
N LEU A 47 3.09 1.49 7.63
CA LEU A 47 2.28 1.92 6.48
C LEU A 47 0.84 2.29 6.90
N LEU A 48 0.26 1.55 7.86
CA LEU A 48 -1.04 1.88 8.43
C LEU A 48 -0.99 3.22 9.19
N ALA A 49 0.06 3.46 9.97
CA ALA A 49 0.24 4.72 10.69
C ALA A 49 0.38 5.91 9.73
N ILE A 50 1.18 5.76 8.66
CA ILE A 50 1.32 6.78 7.60
C ILE A 50 -0.04 7.06 6.95
N THR A 51 -0.80 5.99 6.62
CA THR A 51 -2.14 6.11 6.05
C THR A 51 -3.07 6.92 6.96
N ALA A 52 -3.08 6.60 8.26
CA ALA A 52 -3.90 7.31 9.23
C ALA A 52 -3.52 8.79 9.37
N ILE A 53 -2.23 9.11 9.42
CA ILE A 53 -1.74 10.50 9.48
C ILE A 53 -2.17 11.28 8.23
N LEU A 54 -2.01 10.69 7.05
CA LEU A 54 -2.43 11.31 5.79
C LEU A 54 -3.94 11.51 5.73
N ALA A 55 -4.73 10.56 6.21
CA ALA A 55 -6.18 10.70 6.30
C ALA A 55 -6.58 11.86 7.23
N ILE A 56 -5.92 11.98 8.40
CA ILE A 56 -6.14 13.11 9.32
C ILE A 56 -5.83 14.44 8.63
N PHE A 57 -4.70 14.55 7.94
CA PHE A 57 -4.35 15.77 7.19
C PHE A 57 -5.34 16.06 6.05
N ALA A 58 -5.85 15.03 5.38
CA ALA A 58 -6.85 15.20 4.34
C ALA A 58 -8.15 15.82 4.88
N PHE A 59 -8.59 15.40 6.07
CA PHE A 59 -9.78 15.97 6.72
C PHE A 59 -9.53 17.31 7.41
N ALA A 60 -8.29 17.60 7.83
CA ALA A 60 -7.93 18.86 8.47
C ALA A 60 -7.69 20.00 7.46
N THR A 61 -7.47 19.67 6.18
CA THR A 61 -7.15 20.63 5.13
C THR A 61 -8.42 21.05 4.39
N ASN A 62 -8.64 22.37 4.26
CA ASN A 62 -9.84 22.92 3.61
C ASN A 62 -9.61 23.37 2.16
N ASP A 63 -8.44 23.07 1.59
CA ASP A 63 -8.06 23.41 0.22
C ASP A 63 -7.81 22.15 -0.63
N TRP A 64 -7.37 22.36 -1.87
CA TRP A 64 -7.05 21.28 -2.81
C TRP A 64 -5.94 20.34 -2.33
N GLY A 65 -5.15 20.72 -1.30
CA GLY A 65 -4.18 19.85 -0.65
C GLY A 65 -4.81 18.61 -0.02
N ALA A 66 -6.09 18.68 0.38
CA ALA A 66 -6.84 17.52 0.88
C ALA A 66 -6.86 16.35 -0.13
N LEU A 67 -7.00 16.66 -1.42
CA LEU A 67 -6.96 15.65 -2.49
C LEU A 67 -5.60 14.97 -2.57
N GLY A 68 -4.52 15.74 -2.43
CA GLY A 68 -3.15 15.21 -2.41
C GLY A 68 -2.95 14.24 -1.25
N TYR A 69 -3.40 14.61 -0.05
CA TYR A 69 -3.35 13.71 1.11
C TYR A 69 -4.21 12.45 0.93
N PHE A 70 -5.39 12.53 0.30
CA PHE A 70 -6.19 11.36 -0.02
C PHE A 70 -5.52 10.43 -1.02
N ILE A 71 -4.90 10.96 -2.09
CA ILE A 71 -4.18 10.15 -3.08
C ILE A 71 -3.00 9.45 -2.43
N LEU A 72 -2.17 10.19 -1.68
CA LEU A 72 -1.02 9.61 -0.99
C LEU A 72 -1.44 8.60 0.09
N GLY A 73 -2.54 8.88 0.80
CA GLY A 73 -3.13 7.98 1.78
C GLY A 73 -3.63 6.69 1.13
N ALA A 74 -4.30 6.77 -0.02
CA ALA A 74 -4.78 5.61 -0.77
C ALA A 74 -3.62 4.73 -1.28
N LEU A 75 -2.52 5.34 -1.73
CA LEU A 75 -1.29 4.63 -2.09
C LEU A 75 -0.67 3.96 -0.85
N ALA A 76 -0.48 4.70 0.24
CA ALA A 76 0.04 4.12 1.49
C ALA A 76 -0.82 2.95 2.00
N PHE A 77 -2.14 3.05 1.84
CA PHE A 77 -3.08 1.99 2.20
C PHE A 77 -2.96 0.76 1.30
N GLY A 78 -2.85 0.94 -0.02
CA GLY A 78 -2.57 -0.15 -0.95
C GLY A 78 -1.26 -0.87 -0.61
N GLY A 79 -0.23 -0.09 -0.25
CA GLY A 79 1.03 -0.62 0.24
C GLY A 79 0.91 -1.39 1.56
N PHE A 80 0.10 -0.89 2.50
CA PHE A 80 -0.23 -1.59 3.75
C PHE A 80 -0.83 -2.97 3.48
N ILE A 81 -1.84 -3.06 2.59
CA ILE A 81 -2.47 -4.34 2.25
C ILE A 81 -1.44 -5.32 1.66
N ALA A 82 -0.66 -4.87 0.68
CA ALA A 82 0.37 -5.68 0.04
C ALA A 82 1.41 -6.19 1.05
N SER A 83 1.90 -5.30 1.92
CA SER A 83 2.83 -5.62 3.00
C SER A 83 2.21 -6.58 4.02
N LEU A 84 0.95 -6.42 4.37
CA LEU A 84 0.27 -7.27 5.33
C LEU A 84 0.13 -8.69 4.79
N ILE A 85 -0.27 -8.84 3.52
CA ILE A 85 -0.35 -10.13 2.84
C ILE A 85 1.03 -10.80 2.81
N ALA A 86 2.08 -10.08 2.42
CA ALA A 86 3.45 -10.62 2.39
C ALA A 86 3.92 -11.07 3.78
N SER A 87 3.67 -10.25 4.81
CA SER A 87 4.03 -10.59 6.19
C SER A 87 3.27 -11.79 6.72
N LEU A 88 1.98 -11.94 6.38
CA LEU A 88 1.18 -13.12 6.73
C LEU A 88 1.72 -14.38 6.04
N ILE A 89 2.02 -14.32 4.74
CA ILE A 89 2.61 -15.43 3.98
C ILE A 89 3.95 -15.89 4.56
N LEU A 90 4.80 -14.95 5.03
CA LEU A 90 6.10 -15.28 5.62
C LEU A 90 6.03 -15.70 7.09
N TYR A 91 4.93 -15.38 7.78
CA TYR A 91 4.77 -15.68 9.19
C TYR A 91 4.33 -17.13 9.43
N PHE A 92 3.34 -17.59 8.66
CA PHE A 92 2.85 -18.97 8.64
C PHE A 92 3.81 -19.89 7.88
#